data_AF-A0A1F4HJP0-F1
#
_entry.id   AF-A0A1F4HJP0-F1
#
_cell.length_a   1.000
_cell.length_b   1.000
_cell.length_c   1.000
_cell.angle_alpha   90.00
_cell.angle_beta   90.00
_cell.angle_gamma   90.00
#
_symmetry.space_group_name_H-M   'P 1'
#
loop_
_entity.id
_entity.type
_entity.pdbx_description
1 polymer ?
#
loop_
_entity_poly.entity_id
_entity_poly.type
_entity_poly.pdbx_seq_one_letter_code
_entity_poly.pdbx_strand_id
1 'polypeptide(L)' 'MNWKSFDDFWQMGGYGLYVWGSYAVTLLVMAAEALICRQHFAAARRAINNLEQRT' A
#
# COMPACT_ATOMS: atom_id res chain seq x y z
N MET A 1 24.16 13.17 15.34
CA MET A 1 22.90 12.42 15.42
C MET A 1 23.12 11.03 14.83
N ASN A 2 23.49 10.07 15.69
CA ASN A 2 23.70 8.68 15.31
C ASN A 2 22.34 7.98 15.34
N TRP A 3 21.68 7.84 14.20
CA TRP A 3 20.56 6.91 14.07
C TRP A 3 21.16 5.50 14.21
N LYS A 4 21.17 4.98 15.43
CA LYS A 4 21.81 3.71 15.80
C LYS A 4 20.86 2.55 15.48
N SER A 5 20.52 2.41 14.20
CA SER A 5 19.88 1.23 13.62
C SER A 5 18.50 0.84 14.16
N PHE A 6 17.89 -0.14 13.48
CA PHE A 6 16.72 -0.91 13.89
C PHE A 6 16.84 -1.54 15.30
N ASP A 7 18.05 -1.58 15.87
CA ASP A 7 18.33 -2.12 17.20
C ASP A 7 17.61 -1.32 18.31
N ASP A 8 17.61 0.02 18.24
CA ASP A 8 16.88 0.90 19.17
C ASP A 8 15.36 0.65 19.15
N PHE A 9 14.79 0.27 18.00
CA PHE A 9 13.37 -0.06 17.88
C PHE A 9 13.01 -1.40 18.54
N TRP A 10 13.93 -2.36 18.52
CA TRP A 10 13.77 -3.65 19.21
C TRP A 10 14.00 -3.50 20.72
N GLN A 11 14.90 -2.59 21.12
CA GLN A 11 15.20 -2.27 22.51
C GLN A 11 14.07 -1.48 23.21
N MET A 12 13.12 -0.88 22.48
CA MET A 12 11.94 -0.17 23.03
C MET A 12 10.89 -1.07 23.71
N GLY A 13 11.15 -2.37 23.87
CA GLY A 13 10.36 -3.23 24.78
C GLY A 13 8.89 -3.40 24.40
N GLY A 14 8.56 -3.36 23.10
CA GLY A 14 7.19 -3.60 22.59
C GLY A 14 6.49 -2.36 22.01
N TYR A 15 6.93 -1.14 22.32
CA TYR A 15 6.36 0.09 21.72
C TYR A 15 6.66 0.23 20.22
N GLY A 16 7.82 -0.26 19.77
CA GLY A 16 8.20 -0.25 18.35
C GLY A 16 7.20 -1.00 17.46
N LEU A 17 6.66 -2.13 17.96
CA LEU A 17 5.65 -2.94 17.25
C LEU A 17 4.32 -2.19 17.07
N TYR A 18 3.90 -1.37 18.04
CA TYR A 18 2.68 -0.56 17.93
C TYR A 18 2.80 0.55 16.89
N VAL A 19 3.93 1.25 16.90
CA VAL A 19 4.21 2.34 15.95
C VAL A 19 4.29 1.76 14.54
N TRP A 20 5.19 0.80 14.34
CA TRP A 20 5.38 0.17 13.02
C TRP A 20 4.14 -0.61 12.56
N GLY A 21 3.38 -1.22 13.48
CA GLY A 21 2.11 -1.87 13.18
C GLY A 21 1.08 -0.89 12.62
N SER A 22 0.93 0.28 13.23
CA SER A 22 0.02 1.33 12.75
C SER A 22 0.41 1.86 11.36
N TYR A 23 1.72 2.06 11.12
CA TYR A 23 2.23 2.43 9.80
C TYR A 23 2.01 1.32 8.77
N ALA A 24 2.25 0.06 9.13
CA ALA A 24 2.04 -1.08 8.26
C ALA A 24 0.56 -1.23 7.88
N VAL A 25 -0.36 -1.12 8.85
CA VAL A 25 -1.81 -1.15 8.61
C VAL A 25 -2.23 -0.01 7.67
N THR A 26 -1.74 1.21 7.92
CA THR A 26 -2.03 2.37 7.07
C THR A 26 -1.55 2.14 5.63
N LEU A 27 -0.32 1.65 5.47
CA LEU A 27 0.26 1.33 4.16
C LEU A 27 -0.51 0.21 3.45
N LEU A 28 -1.00 -0.78 4.20
CA LEU A 28 -1.81 -1.88 3.68
C LEU A 28 -3.15 -1.36 3.16
N VAL A 29 -3.83 -0.47 3.89
CA VAL A 29 -5.08 0.15 3.45
C VAL A 29 -4.85 1.01 2.19
N MET A 30 -3.80 1.84 2.17
CA MET A 30 -3.45 2.63 0.98
C MET A 30 -3.15 1.74 -0.23
N ALA A 31 -2.41 0.63 -0.03
CA ALA A 31 -2.11 -0.31 -1.09
C ALA A 31 -3.37 -1.03 -1.60
N ALA A 32 -4.27 -1.42 -0.71
CA ALA A 32 -5.55 -2.03 -1.07
C ALA A 32 -6.40 -1.10 -1.93
N GLU A 33 -6.58 0.15 -1.51
CA GLU A 33 -7.30 1.17 -2.29
C GLU A 33 -6.65 1.38 -3.66
N ALA A 34 -5.32 1.49 -3.72
CA ALA A 34 -4.58 1.61 -4.98
C ALA A 34 -4.77 0.40 -5.89
N LEU A 35 -4.79 -0.82 -5.35
CA LEU A 35 -5.02 -2.04 -6.11
C LEU A 35 -6.44 -2.10 -6.67
N ILE A 36 -7.44 -1.78 -5.86
CA ILE A 36 -8.84 -1.73 -6.28
C ILE A 36 -8.97 -0.69 -7.40
N CYS A 37 -8.51 0.53 -7.17
CA CYS A 37 -8.51 1.61 -8.16
C CYS A 37 -7.86 1.17 -9.49
N ARG A 38 -6.70 0.51 -9.45
CA ARG A 38 -6.03 -0.03 -10.65
C ARG A 38 -6.87 -1.07 -11.38
N GLN A 39 -7.58 -1.95 -10.66
CA GLN A 39 -8.47 -2.94 -11.28
C GLN A 39 -9.65 -2.26 -11.99
N HIS A 40 -10.26 -1.26 -11.35
CA HIS A 40 -11.35 -0.48 -11.96
C HIS A 40 -10.89 0.27 -13.22
N PHE A 41 -9.73 0.92 -13.16
CA PHE A 41 -9.14 1.58 -14.33
C PHE A 41 -8.82 0.61 -15.46
N ALA A 42 -8.28 -0.58 -15.15
CA ALA A 42 -8.01 -1.61 -16.14
C ALA A 42 -9.30 -2.14 -16.80
N ALA A 43 -10.37 -2.33 -16.03
CA ALA A 43 -11.67 -2.76 -16.53
C ALA A 43 -12.30 -1.70 -17.46
N ALA A 44 -12.27 -0.42 -17.06
CA ALA A 44 -12.76 0.67 -17.89
C ALA A 44 -11.97 0.78 -19.21
N ARG A 45 -10.65 0.62 -19.17
CA ARG A 45 -9.81 0.65 -20.37
C ARG A 45 -10.12 -0.50 -21.33
N ARG A 46 -10.36 -1.70 -20.80
CA ARG A 46 -10.79 -2.86 -21.60
C ARG A 46 -12.13 -2.61 -22.28
N ALA A 47 -13.07 -1.96 -21.58
CA ALA A 47 -14.37 -1.63 -22.16
C ALA A 47 -14.25 -0.68 -23.37
N ILE A 48 -13.39 0.34 -23.29
CA ILE A 48 -13.11 1.26 -24.40
C ILE A 48 -12.51 0.51 -25.60
N ASN A 49 -11.47 -0.29 -25.38
CA ASN A 49 -10.82 -1.04 -26.46
C ASN A 49 -11.80 -2.00 -27.19
N ASN A 50 -12.76 -2.59 -26.47
CA ASN A 50 -13.77 -3.47 -27.06
C ASN A 50 -14.79 -2.72 -27.93
N LEU A 51 -15.02 -1.43 -27.69
CA LEU A 51 -15.90 -0.59 -28.52
C LEU A 51 -15.20 -0.17 -29.83
N GLU A 52 -13.90 0.16 -29.75
CA GLU A 52 -13.10 0.47 -30.94
C GLU A 52 -12.99 -0.73 -31.89
N GLN A 53 -12.96 -1.96 -31.38
CA GLN A 53 -12.92 -3.16 -32.23
C GLN A 53 -14.27 -3.50 -32.90
N ARG A 54 -15.37 -2.90 -32.45
CA ARG A 54 -16.73 -3.21 -32.94
C ARG A 54 -17.23 -2.22 -34.00
N THR A 55 -16.54 -1.10 -34.21
CA THR A 55 -16.88 -0.08 -35.20
C THR A 55 -15.99 -0.25 -36.42
#